data_AF-A0A2V5Y2Q9-F1
#
_entry.id   AF-A0A2V5Y2Q9-F1
#
_cell.length_a   1.000
_cell.length_b   1.000
_cell.length_c   1.000
_cell.angle_alpha   90.00
_cell.angle_beta   90.00
_cell.angle_gamma   90.00
#
_symmetry.space_group_name_H-M   'P 1'
#
loop_
_entity.id
_entity.type
_entity.pdbx_description
1 polymer ?
#
loop_
_entity_poly.entity_id
_entity_poly.type
_entity_poly.pdbx_seq_one_letter_code
_entity_poly.pdbx_strand_id
1 'polypeptide(L)'
;MNMRRKPSQVSIRSGQVEFVKVGTDSWRWRDVYRWLLGLRWPRFAAFVAGLYVGLNLLFAALYSFQQDSIAGSTGGHWFFDCFFFSVQTLATVGYGHMYPQTLYAHIVTTIEIMTGIFLLATMTGLIFVRFSRPIARVVFSKSLVIAPLNGKPTLMVRIGNENQHSMVEAEFRIMFSRDEPLLEGGDFRYFYVLKLHFDRLTLFPAALTLRHTIDEKSPLFGATVESLEASRALFVVSVVGIDPVIAASVQTQKDYTWRDIQFGHRFVEIYTELGGGRLTVDYGRLHDTEAVS
;
A
#
# COMPACT_ATOMS: atom_id res chain seq x y z
N MET A 1 18.49 -27.76 27.89
CA MET A 1 17.92 -28.05 26.56
C MET A 1 17.46 -26.73 25.95
N ASN A 2 18.29 -26.09 25.12
CA ASN A 2 18.01 -24.78 24.55
C ASN A 2 16.94 -24.90 23.46
N MET A 3 15.71 -24.50 23.76
CA MET A 3 14.67 -24.29 22.75
C MET A 3 15.09 -23.11 21.86
N ARG A 4 15.79 -23.40 20.75
CA ARG A 4 15.98 -22.45 19.66
C ARG A 4 14.58 -22.06 19.15
N ARG A 5 14.09 -20.89 19.55
CA ARG A 5 12.92 -20.25 18.93
C ARG A 5 13.12 -20.30 17.42
N LYS A 6 12.20 -20.95 16.69
CA LYS A 6 12.19 -20.89 15.22
C LYS A 6 12.23 -19.41 14.84
N PRO A 7 13.23 -18.95 14.07
CA PRO A 7 13.28 -17.56 13.65
C PRO A 7 12.00 -17.25 12.90
N SER A 8 11.30 -16.20 13.31
CA SER A 8 10.14 -15.66 12.59
C SER A 8 10.53 -15.47 11.13
N GLN A 9 9.84 -16.18 10.26
CA GLN A 9 9.96 -16.01 8.81
C GLN A 9 8.86 -15.05 8.39
N VAL A 10 9.25 -13.89 7.86
CA VAL A 10 8.30 -12.93 7.29
C VAL A 10 8.62 -12.82 5.80
N SER A 11 7.77 -13.42 4.97
CA SER A 11 7.84 -13.30 3.52
C SER A 11 7.28 -11.93 3.09
N ILE A 12 8.07 -11.15 2.36
CA ILE A 12 7.63 -9.91 1.71
C ILE A 12 7.88 -10.07 0.21
N ARG A 13 6.84 -9.87 -0.59
CA ARG A 13 6.98 -9.80 -2.05
C ARG A 13 7.32 -8.37 -2.47
N SER A 14 8.41 -8.21 -3.20
CA SER A 14 8.67 -7.04 -4.04
C SER A 14 8.48 -7.50 -5.47
N GLY A 15 7.40 -7.07 -6.11
CA GLY A 15 7.06 -7.47 -7.48
C GLY A 15 7.04 -8.99 -7.67
N GLN A 16 7.94 -9.51 -8.51
CA GLN A 16 8.09 -10.95 -8.79
C GLN A 16 9.02 -11.69 -7.82
N VAL A 17 9.75 -10.98 -6.94
CA VAL A 17 10.72 -11.56 -6.03
C VAL A 17 10.15 -11.67 -4.62
N GLU A 18 10.24 -12.86 -4.04
CA GLU A 18 9.82 -13.11 -2.66
C GLU A 18 11.03 -13.10 -1.72
N PHE A 19 11.09 -12.11 -0.82
CA PHE A 19 12.11 -12.01 0.21
C PHE A 19 11.60 -12.64 1.50
N VAL A 20 12.18 -13.77 1.90
CA VAL A 20 11.90 -14.39 3.21
C VAL A 20 12.85 -13.81 4.24
N LYS A 21 12.37 -12.87 5.05
CA LYS A 21 13.13 -12.30 6.16
C LYS A 21 13.18 -13.32 7.30
N VAL A 22 14.38 -13.75 7.68
CA VAL A 22 14.62 -14.70 8.77
C VAL A 22 15.28 -13.96 9.93
N GLY A 23 14.80 -14.16 11.16
CA GLY A 23 15.43 -13.62 12.36
C GLY A 23 15.06 -12.17 12.69
N THR A 24 13.97 -11.66 12.13
CA THR A 24 13.44 -10.34 12.50
C THR A 24 12.72 -10.41 13.84
N ASP A 25 13.00 -9.44 14.71
CA ASP A 25 12.45 -9.29 16.06
C ASP A 25 10.91 -9.44 16.08
N SER A 26 10.37 -10.14 17.08
CA SER A 26 8.94 -10.45 17.16
C SER A 26 8.07 -9.23 17.50
N TRP A 27 6.85 -9.24 16.95
CA TRP A 27 5.71 -8.32 17.15
C TRP A 27 5.83 -7.36 18.36
N ARG A 28 5.93 -6.04 18.09
CA ARG A 28 5.90 -4.97 19.08
C ARG A 28 4.53 -4.28 19.12
N TRP A 29 4.19 -3.59 20.21
CA TRP A 29 2.93 -2.82 20.34
C TRP A 29 2.65 -1.83 19.18
N ARG A 30 3.70 -1.29 18.55
CA ARG A 30 3.58 -0.41 17.36
C ARG A 30 3.01 -1.11 16.12
N ASP A 31 3.02 -2.43 16.09
CA ASP A 31 2.48 -3.21 14.98
C ASP A 31 0.96 -3.36 15.07
N VAL A 32 0.31 -3.12 16.23
CA VAL A 32 -1.17 -3.13 16.33
C VAL A 32 -1.76 -2.02 15.46
N TYR A 33 -1.20 -0.81 15.54
CA TYR A 33 -1.60 0.31 14.70
C TYR A 33 -1.39 0.00 13.21
N ARG A 34 -0.21 -0.54 12.86
CA ARG A 34 0.11 -0.93 11.46
C ARG A 34 -0.81 -2.03 10.95
N TRP A 35 -1.13 -3.00 11.80
CA TRP A 35 -2.03 -4.11 11.50
C TRP A 35 -3.46 -3.62 11.26
N LEU A 36 -4.00 -2.79 12.15
CA LEU A 36 -5.34 -2.20 12.00
C LEU A 36 -5.48 -1.42 10.70
N LEU A 37 -4.46 -0.65 10.34
CA LEU A 37 -4.46 0.09 9.08
C LEU A 37 -4.24 -0.81 7.85
N GLY A 38 -3.64 -1.98 8.01
CA GLY A 38 -3.43 -2.97 6.94
C GLY A 38 -4.66 -3.85 6.64
N LEU A 39 -5.66 -3.88 7.52
CA LEU A 39 -6.89 -4.64 7.31
C LEU A 39 -7.65 -4.15 6.07
N ARG A 40 -8.33 -5.07 5.36
CA ARG A 40 -9.34 -4.72 4.36
C ARG A 40 -10.56 -4.10 5.04
N TRP A 41 -11.30 -3.24 4.35
CA TRP A 41 -12.47 -2.53 4.90
C TRP A 41 -13.49 -3.44 5.62
N PRO A 42 -13.91 -4.60 5.07
CA PRO A 42 -14.86 -5.48 5.77
C PRO A 42 -14.28 -6.08 7.05
N ARG A 43 -12.99 -6.45 7.04
CA ARG A 43 -12.32 -6.98 8.23
C ARG A 43 -12.14 -5.93 9.31
N PHE A 44 -11.84 -4.69 8.91
CA PHE A 44 -11.78 -3.55 9.81
C PHE A 44 -13.15 -3.28 10.44
N ALA A 45 -14.22 -3.23 9.65
CA ALA A 45 -15.58 -3.04 10.15
C ALA A 45 -16.00 -4.16 11.11
N ALA A 46 -15.71 -5.42 10.78
CA ALA A 46 -15.99 -6.56 11.66
C ALA A 46 -15.19 -6.49 12.97
N PHE A 47 -13.93 -6.04 12.94
CA PHE A 47 -13.12 -5.82 14.13
C PHE A 47 -13.73 -4.72 15.03
N VAL A 48 -14.11 -3.58 14.45
CA VAL A 48 -14.74 -2.48 15.20
C VAL A 48 -16.07 -2.90 15.80
N ALA A 49 -16.91 -3.61 15.04
CA ALA A 49 -18.17 -4.16 15.54
C ALA A 49 -17.95 -5.16 16.68
N GLY A 50 -16.96 -6.05 16.54
CA GLY A 50 -16.60 -7.02 17.58
C GLY A 50 -16.09 -6.35 18.86
N LEU A 51 -15.26 -5.31 18.74
CA LEU A 51 -14.80 -4.52 19.88
C LEU A 51 -15.96 -3.78 20.56
N TYR A 52 -16.87 -3.18 19.78
CA TYR A 52 -18.06 -2.52 20.30
C TYR A 52 -18.95 -3.49 21.08
N VAL A 53 -19.29 -4.63 20.50
CA VAL A 53 -20.10 -5.66 21.18
C VAL A 53 -19.38 -6.22 22.40
N GLY A 54 -18.08 -6.47 22.32
CA GLY A 54 -17.27 -6.96 23.43
C GLY A 54 -17.22 -6.00 24.62
N LEU A 55 -17.09 -4.69 24.37
CA LEU A 55 -17.15 -3.67 25.42
C LEU A 55 -18.54 -3.61 26.06
N ASN A 56 -19.60 -3.65 25.26
CA ASN A 56 -20.96 -3.66 25.80
C ASN A 56 -21.25 -4.89 26.66
N LEU A 57 -20.78 -6.08 26.24
CA LEU A 57 -20.89 -7.30 27.05
C LEU A 57 -20.11 -7.20 28.37
N LEU A 58 -18.93 -6.57 28.35
CA LEU A 58 -18.14 -6.33 29.55
C LEU A 58 -18.88 -5.42 30.54
N PHE A 59 -19.39 -4.28 30.08
CA PHE A 59 -20.14 -3.36 30.94
C PHE A 59 -21.47 -3.96 31.41
N ALA A 60 -22.18 -4.70 30.56
CA ALA A 60 -23.35 -5.47 30.97
C ALA A 60 -23.03 -6.42 32.14
N ALA A 61 -21.90 -7.13 32.07
CA ALA A 61 -21.45 -8.00 33.15
C ALA A 61 -21.14 -7.20 34.43
N LEU A 62 -20.50 -6.03 34.32
CA LEU A 62 -20.24 -5.15 35.46
C LEU A 62 -21.54 -4.69 36.13
N TYR A 63 -22.50 -4.17 35.36
CA TYR A 63 -23.80 -3.78 35.91
C TYR A 63 -24.55 -4.94 36.57
N SER A 64 -24.39 -6.15 36.03
CA SER A 64 -25.07 -7.34 36.56
C SER A 64 -24.59 -7.78 37.95
N PHE A 65 -23.42 -7.30 38.42
CA PHE A 65 -22.90 -7.64 39.75
C PHE A 65 -23.74 -7.08 40.90
N GLN A 66 -24.44 -5.97 40.68
CA GLN A 66 -25.41 -5.45 41.62
C GLN A 66 -26.80 -5.56 41.00
N GLN A 67 -27.66 -6.37 41.61
CA GLN A 67 -29.08 -6.41 41.24
C GLN A 67 -29.73 -5.04 41.45
N ASP A 68 -30.68 -4.69 40.59
CA ASP A 68 -31.39 -3.41 40.61
C ASP A 68 -30.48 -2.17 40.56
N SER A 69 -29.31 -2.31 39.91
CA SER A 69 -28.36 -1.20 39.68
C SER A 69 -28.87 -0.19 38.64
N ILE A 70 -29.76 -0.61 37.74
CA ILE A 70 -30.35 0.17 36.65
C ILE A 70 -31.87 0.20 36.84
N ALA A 71 -32.43 1.41 36.86
CA ALA A 71 -33.88 1.63 36.89
C ALA A 71 -34.48 1.58 35.48
N GLY A 72 -35.78 1.28 35.39
CA GLY A 72 -36.51 1.27 34.10
C GLY A 72 -36.27 0.01 33.26
N SER A 73 -35.93 -1.11 33.91
CA SER A 73 -35.83 -2.42 33.27
C SER A 73 -37.19 -2.86 32.70
N THR A 74 -37.16 -3.57 31.58
CA THR A 74 -38.38 -4.01 30.90
C THR A 74 -39.02 -5.26 31.50
N GLY A 75 -38.49 -5.75 32.62
CA GLY A 75 -38.92 -7.00 33.28
C GLY A 75 -38.48 -8.26 32.53
N GLY A 76 -37.57 -8.13 31.55
CA GLY A 76 -36.96 -9.24 30.82
C GLY A 76 -35.82 -9.92 31.60
N HIS A 77 -34.91 -10.58 30.89
CA HIS A 77 -33.68 -11.08 31.53
C HIS A 77 -32.78 -9.90 31.91
N TRP A 78 -32.46 -9.81 33.20
CA TRP A 78 -31.62 -8.76 33.80
C TRP A 78 -30.34 -8.44 33.02
N PHE A 79 -29.64 -9.46 32.53
CA PHE A 79 -28.42 -9.26 31.74
C PHE A 79 -28.65 -8.55 30.40
N PHE A 80 -29.76 -8.84 29.72
CA PHE A 80 -30.10 -8.15 28.47
C PHE A 80 -30.49 -6.70 28.71
N ASP A 81 -31.20 -6.40 29.80
CA ASP A 81 -31.47 -5.01 30.21
C ASP A 81 -30.15 -4.26 30.48
N CYS A 82 -29.20 -4.89 31.18
CA CYS A 82 -27.85 -4.34 31.39
C CYS A 82 -27.08 -4.13 30.08
N PHE A 83 -27.19 -5.06 29.13
CA PHE A 83 -26.56 -4.96 27.81
C PHE A 83 -27.14 -3.83 26.98
N PHE A 84 -28.47 -3.70 26.91
CA PHE A 84 -29.09 -2.60 26.17
C PHE A 84 -28.87 -1.24 26.85
N PHE A 85 -28.83 -1.20 28.19
CA PHE A 85 -28.41 -0.03 28.95
C PHE A 85 -26.96 0.39 28.61
N SER A 86 -26.05 -0.58 28.54
CA SER A 86 -24.66 -0.35 28.11
C SER A 86 -24.60 0.17 26.68
N VAL A 87 -25.34 -0.43 25.74
CA VAL A 87 -25.41 0.00 24.32
C VAL A 87 -25.83 1.46 24.19
N GLN A 88 -26.89 1.88 24.88
CA GLN A 88 -27.34 3.28 24.81
C GLN A 88 -26.38 4.25 25.53
N THR A 89 -25.61 3.77 26.51
CA THR A 89 -24.68 4.58 27.31
C THR A 89 -23.36 4.77 26.56
N LEU A 90 -22.74 3.68 26.11
CA LEU A 90 -21.47 3.67 25.37
C LEU A 90 -21.59 4.42 24.03
N ALA A 91 -22.74 4.29 23.34
CA ALA A 91 -23.04 5.05 22.13
C ALA A 91 -23.53 6.48 22.38
N THR A 92 -23.71 6.88 23.64
CA THR A 92 -24.23 8.21 24.06
C THR A 92 -25.63 8.54 23.50
N VAL A 93 -26.44 7.51 23.23
CA VAL A 93 -27.84 7.66 22.76
C VAL A 93 -28.76 8.07 23.91
N GLY A 94 -28.69 7.34 25.02
CA GLY A 94 -29.45 7.62 26.25
C GLY A 94 -30.95 7.88 26.03
N TYR A 95 -31.73 6.86 25.66
CA TYR A 95 -33.18 7.01 25.39
C TYR A 95 -33.98 7.60 26.56
N GLY A 96 -33.44 7.54 27.79
CA GLY A 96 -34.05 8.15 28.98
C GLY A 96 -34.98 7.23 29.76
N HIS A 97 -35.34 6.06 29.22
CA HIS A 97 -36.16 5.07 29.94
C HIS A 97 -35.36 4.30 30.99
N MET A 98 -34.09 3.98 30.71
CA MET A 98 -33.19 3.31 31.64
C MET A 98 -32.10 4.25 32.14
N TYR A 99 -31.84 4.27 33.45
CA TYR A 99 -30.85 5.14 34.10
C TYR A 99 -30.20 4.45 35.31
N PRO A 100 -28.94 4.79 35.66
CA PRO A 100 -28.28 4.21 36.82
C PRO A 100 -29.00 4.67 38.11
N GLN A 101 -29.26 3.75 39.04
CA GLN A 101 -30.01 4.00 40.27
C GLN A 101 -29.13 4.01 41.52
N THR A 102 -28.04 3.24 41.52
CA THR A 102 -27.15 3.10 42.67
C THR A 102 -25.86 3.89 42.47
N LEU A 103 -25.17 4.24 43.56
CA LEU A 103 -23.85 4.88 43.49
C LEU A 103 -22.85 4.04 42.67
N TYR A 104 -22.90 2.72 42.82
CA TYR A 104 -22.09 1.79 42.04
C TYR A 104 -22.39 1.91 40.53
N ALA A 105 -23.67 1.88 40.15
CA ALA A 105 -24.07 2.04 38.75
C ALA A 105 -23.59 3.38 38.18
N HIS A 106 -23.75 4.49 38.93
CA HIS A 106 -23.23 5.79 38.51
C HIS A 106 -21.71 5.78 38.27
N ILE A 107 -20.93 5.10 39.11
CA ILE A 107 -19.47 4.96 38.92
C ILE A 107 -19.17 4.17 37.65
N VAL A 108 -19.81 3.01 37.46
CA VAL A 108 -19.63 2.18 36.27
C VAL A 108 -20.02 2.94 35.01
N THR A 109 -21.16 3.62 35.01
CA THR A 109 -21.65 4.48 33.91
C THR A 109 -20.68 5.62 33.60
N THR A 110 -20.07 6.24 34.61
CA THR A 110 -19.07 7.29 34.39
C THR A 110 -17.84 6.74 33.65
N ILE A 111 -17.35 5.57 34.07
CA ILE A 111 -16.22 4.89 33.42
C ILE A 111 -16.60 4.46 31.99
N GLU A 112 -17.83 3.98 31.79
CA GLU A 112 -18.36 3.59 30.49
C GLU A 112 -18.43 4.77 29.53
N ILE A 113 -18.99 5.90 29.97
CA ILE A 113 -19.08 7.13 29.17
C ILE A 113 -17.68 7.59 28.76
N MET A 114 -16.72 7.64 29.69
CA MET A 114 -15.33 7.98 29.35
C MET A 114 -14.76 7.01 28.30
N THR A 115 -14.99 5.71 28.45
CA THR A 115 -14.54 4.68 27.50
C THR A 115 -15.18 4.88 26.12
N GLY A 116 -16.48 5.18 26.06
CA GLY A 116 -17.21 5.45 24.82
C GLY A 116 -16.67 6.66 24.07
N ILE A 117 -16.37 7.76 24.78
CA ILE A 117 -15.77 8.96 24.20
C ILE A 117 -14.39 8.65 23.61
N PHE A 118 -13.53 7.93 24.36
CA PHE A 118 -12.21 7.53 23.86
C PHE A 118 -12.31 6.59 22.65
N LEU A 119 -13.25 5.64 22.67
CA LEU A 119 -13.51 4.73 21.56
C LEU A 119 -13.93 5.51 20.30
N LEU A 120 -14.90 6.41 20.43
CA LEU A 120 -15.39 7.24 19.32
C LEU A 120 -14.27 8.08 18.72
N ALA A 121 -13.48 8.78 19.56
CA ALA A 121 -12.37 9.60 19.11
C ALA A 121 -11.30 8.77 18.38
N THR A 122 -10.94 7.61 18.94
CA THR A 122 -9.93 6.71 18.35
C THR A 122 -10.42 6.11 17.03
N MET A 123 -11.67 5.65 16.97
CA MET A 123 -12.26 5.06 15.76
C MET A 123 -12.39 6.09 14.65
N THR A 124 -12.84 7.31 14.97
CA THR A 124 -12.90 8.42 14.01
C THR A 124 -11.52 8.73 13.44
N GLY A 125 -10.49 8.84 14.30
CA GLY A 125 -9.11 9.05 13.87
C GLY A 125 -8.57 7.92 12.99
N LEU A 126 -8.83 6.66 13.34
CA LEU A 126 -8.41 5.51 12.53
C LEU A 126 -9.11 5.48 11.17
N ILE A 127 -10.41 5.76 11.13
CA ILE A 127 -11.19 5.84 9.89
C ILE A 127 -10.64 6.95 8.99
N PHE A 128 -10.42 8.16 9.55
CA PHE A 128 -9.83 9.28 8.83
C PHE A 128 -8.47 8.90 8.23
N VAL A 129 -7.55 8.36 9.04
CA VAL A 129 -6.23 7.93 8.54
C VAL A 129 -6.35 6.90 7.42
N ARG A 130 -7.31 5.95 7.50
CA ARG A 130 -7.53 4.95 6.45
C ARG A 130 -8.07 5.57 5.17
N PHE A 131 -8.95 6.56 5.24
CA PHE A 131 -9.48 7.28 4.08
C PHE A 131 -8.45 8.22 3.45
N SER A 132 -7.61 8.86 4.27
CA SER A 132 -6.58 9.82 3.82
C SER A 132 -5.34 9.14 3.24
N ARG A 133 -5.30 7.81 3.12
CA ARG A 133 -4.17 7.11 2.51
C ARG A 133 -4.17 7.37 1.01
N PRO A 134 -3.16 8.04 0.46
CA PRO A 134 -3.11 8.32 -0.94
C PRO A 134 -2.77 7.04 -1.72
N ILE A 135 -3.35 6.88 -2.90
CA ILE A 135 -3.17 5.71 -3.75
C ILE A 135 -2.53 6.17 -5.05
N ALA A 136 -1.28 5.76 -5.29
CA ALA A 136 -0.64 5.97 -6.58
C ALA A 136 -1.35 5.14 -7.66
N ARG A 137 -2.16 5.78 -8.51
CA ARG A 137 -2.73 5.18 -9.72
C ARG A 137 -1.81 5.44 -10.91
N VAL A 138 -0.67 4.75 -10.92
CA VAL A 138 0.25 4.75 -12.06
C VAL A 138 0.35 3.33 -12.60
N VAL A 139 0.12 3.21 -13.90
CA VAL A 139 0.27 1.97 -14.65
C VAL A 139 1.63 1.94 -15.33
N PHE A 140 2.22 0.76 -15.39
CA PHE A 140 3.50 0.50 -16.06
C PHE A 140 3.27 -0.47 -17.22
N SER A 141 4.05 -0.37 -18.31
CA SER A 141 4.00 -1.32 -19.43
C SER A 141 4.19 -2.75 -18.94
N LYS A 142 3.63 -3.74 -19.66
CA LYS A 142 3.81 -5.16 -19.29
C LYS A 142 5.28 -5.59 -19.40
N SER A 143 5.97 -5.03 -20.40
CA SER A 143 7.35 -5.36 -20.75
C SER A 143 8.24 -4.12 -20.73
N LEU A 144 9.54 -4.34 -20.65
CA LEU A 144 10.59 -3.42 -21.09
C LEU A 144 10.90 -3.69 -22.56
N VAL A 145 11.35 -2.68 -23.30
CA VAL A 145 11.80 -2.88 -24.69
C VAL A 145 13.20 -2.33 -24.89
N ILE A 146 14.01 -3.01 -25.68
CA ILE A 146 15.35 -2.55 -26.07
C ILE A 146 15.42 -2.49 -27.58
N ALA A 147 15.59 -1.29 -28.13
CA ALA A 147 15.77 -1.09 -29.55
C ALA A 147 16.64 0.15 -29.83
N PRO A 148 17.17 0.29 -31.07
CA PRO A 148 17.86 1.50 -31.47
C PRO A 148 16.93 2.72 -31.43
N LEU A 149 17.39 3.79 -30.77
CA LEU A 149 16.79 5.11 -30.81
C LEU A 149 17.89 6.13 -31.12
N ASN A 150 17.74 6.89 -32.20
CA ASN A 150 18.78 7.80 -32.70
C ASN A 150 20.14 7.09 -32.89
N GLY A 151 20.12 5.87 -33.43
CA GLY A 151 21.32 5.07 -33.70
C GLY A 151 21.97 4.41 -32.48
N LYS A 152 21.42 4.58 -31.26
CA LYS A 152 21.97 3.97 -30.03
C LYS A 152 20.99 2.99 -29.39
N PRO A 153 21.43 1.82 -28.93
CA PRO A 153 20.58 0.89 -28.19
C PRO A 153 20.04 1.60 -26.93
N THR A 154 18.73 1.53 -26.72
CA THR A 154 18.06 2.25 -25.65
C THR A 154 17.03 1.35 -24.99
N LEU A 155 17.14 1.22 -23.66
CA LEU A 155 16.13 0.58 -22.82
C LEU A 155 14.98 1.56 -22.62
N MET A 156 13.76 1.08 -22.80
CA MET A 156 12.54 1.88 -22.71
C MET A 156 11.48 1.18 -21.87
N VAL A 157 10.79 1.97 -21.05
CA VAL A 157 9.61 1.53 -20.28
C VAL A 157 8.54 2.60 -20.35
N ARG A 158 7.28 2.19 -20.57
CA ARG A 158 6.16 3.13 -20.59
C ARG A 158 5.48 3.16 -19.24
N ILE A 159 5.13 4.36 -18.81
CA ILE A 159 4.39 4.62 -17.58
C ILE A 159 3.24 5.57 -17.88
N GLY A 160 2.13 5.42 -17.17
CA GLY A 160 0.91 6.20 -17.37
C GLY A 160 0.27 6.61 -16.07
N ASN A 161 -0.09 7.88 -15.95
CA ASN A 161 -0.89 8.39 -14.84
C ASN A 161 -2.36 8.07 -15.10
N GLU A 162 -2.98 7.21 -14.29
CA GLU A 162 -4.41 6.87 -14.41
C GLU A 162 -5.31 7.79 -13.57
N ASN A 163 -4.72 8.74 -12.85
CA ASN A 163 -5.50 9.76 -12.14
C ASN A 163 -6.15 10.72 -13.14
N GLN A 164 -7.31 11.26 -12.77
CA GLN A 164 -8.00 12.31 -13.53
C GLN A 164 -7.29 13.68 -13.43
N HIS A 165 -6.25 13.77 -12.61
CA HIS A 165 -5.44 14.96 -12.40
C HIS A 165 -3.96 14.61 -12.61
N SER A 166 -3.15 15.62 -12.90
CA SER A 166 -1.71 15.44 -13.05
C SER A 166 -1.02 15.21 -11.71
N MET A 167 -0.07 14.29 -11.67
CA MET A 167 0.86 14.19 -10.55
C MET A 167 1.88 15.33 -10.60
N VAL A 168 2.20 15.90 -9.44
CA VAL A 168 3.10 17.04 -9.32
C VAL A 168 4.46 16.56 -8.81
N GLU A 169 5.55 17.17 -9.27
CA GLU A 169 6.92 16.83 -8.86
C GLU A 169 7.21 15.33 -8.99
N ALA A 170 6.87 14.76 -10.14
CA ALA A 170 7.08 13.35 -10.43
C ALA A 170 8.57 13.08 -10.66
N GLU A 171 9.13 12.13 -9.92
CA GLU A 171 10.48 11.62 -10.06
C GLU A 171 10.43 10.14 -10.48
N PHE A 172 11.23 9.77 -11.46
CA PHE A 172 11.27 8.45 -12.06
C PHE A 172 12.65 7.83 -11.88
N ARG A 173 12.70 6.54 -11.51
CA ARG A 173 13.95 5.81 -11.33
C ARG A 173 13.85 4.41 -11.93
N ILE A 174 14.95 3.95 -12.52
CA ILE A 174 15.12 2.53 -12.88
C ILE A 174 16.34 2.02 -12.13
N MET A 175 16.11 1.15 -11.15
CA MET A 175 17.16 0.41 -10.46
C MET A 175 17.39 -0.89 -11.21
N PHE A 176 18.62 -1.12 -11.67
CA PHE A 176 19.07 -2.38 -12.26
C PHE A 176 19.91 -3.13 -11.24
N SER A 177 19.69 -4.42 -11.07
CA SER A 177 20.53 -5.27 -10.25
C SER A 177 20.83 -6.58 -10.96
N ARG A 178 22.06 -7.05 -10.76
CA ARG A 178 22.55 -8.32 -11.30
C ARG A 178 23.61 -8.90 -10.37
N ASP A 179 23.87 -10.18 -10.51
CA ASP A 179 24.97 -10.81 -9.81
C ASP A 179 26.23 -10.78 -10.66
N GLU A 180 27.33 -10.44 -10.00
CA GLU A 180 28.66 -10.43 -10.60
C GLU A 180 29.60 -11.34 -9.78
N PRO A 181 30.48 -12.10 -10.45
CA PRO A 181 31.45 -12.95 -9.76
C PRO A 181 32.49 -12.09 -9.03
N LEU A 182 32.81 -12.48 -7.80
CA LEU A 182 33.90 -11.90 -7.03
C LEU A 182 35.23 -12.57 -7.37
N LEU A 183 36.34 -11.82 -7.27
CA LEU A 183 37.69 -12.37 -7.45
C LEU A 183 38.04 -13.38 -6.35
N GLU A 184 37.48 -13.17 -5.16
CA GLU A 184 37.62 -14.02 -3.98
C GLU A 184 36.76 -15.30 -4.05
N GLY A 185 35.96 -15.45 -5.11
CA GLY A 185 35.01 -16.54 -5.30
C GLY A 185 33.60 -16.23 -4.77
N GLY A 186 32.60 -16.84 -5.40
CA GLY A 186 31.18 -16.55 -5.14
C GLY A 186 30.63 -15.42 -6.04
N ASP A 187 29.36 -15.06 -5.81
CA ASP A 187 28.66 -13.99 -6.50
C ASP A 187 28.21 -12.89 -5.52
N PHE A 188 28.19 -11.64 -6.01
CA PHE A 188 27.66 -10.50 -5.27
C PHE A 188 26.62 -9.76 -6.10
N ARG A 189 25.50 -9.38 -5.47
CA ARG A 189 24.45 -8.60 -6.13
C ARG A 189 24.76 -7.11 -6.10
N TYR A 190 25.09 -6.56 -7.26
CA TYR A 190 25.28 -5.12 -7.44
C TYR A 190 23.98 -4.42 -7.82
N PHE A 191 23.86 -3.16 -7.42
CA PHE A 191 22.72 -2.29 -7.71
C PHE A 191 23.21 -1.03 -8.43
N TYR A 192 22.56 -0.71 -9.55
CA TYR A 192 22.88 0.42 -10.40
C TYR A 192 21.63 1.27 -10.62
N VAL A 193 21.75 2.58 -10.48
CA VAL A 193 20.71 3.51 -10.91
C VAL A 193 20.97 3.84 -12.38
N LEU A 194 20.05 3.45 -13.27
CA LEU A 194 20.19 3.72 -14.69
C LEU A 194 19.93 5.20 -14.97
N LYS A 195 20.83 5.85 -15.71
CA LYS A 195 20.71 7.24 -16.11
C LYS A 195 19.58 7.43 -17.13
N LEU A 196 18.51 8.12 -16.76
CA LEU A 196 17.41 8.43 -17.66
C LEU A 196 17.69 9.68 -18.49
N HIS A 197 17.03 9.81 -19.65
CA HIS A 197 17.04 11.05 -20.45
C HIS A 197 16.45 12.22 -19.67
N PHE A 198 15.42 11.93 -18.88
CA PHE A 198 14.89 12.78 -17.83
C PHE A 198 14.42 11.87 -16.70
N ASP A 199 14.63 12.31 -15.47
CA ASP A 199 14.25 11.61 -14.24
C ASP A 199 13.24 12.41 -13.41
N ARG A 200 12.91 13.64 -13.82
CA ARG A 200 11.96 14.51 -13.12
C ARG A 200 11.04 15.24 -14.09
N LEU A 201 9.78 15.39 -13.70
CA LEU A 201 8.79 16.27 -14.33
C LEU A 201 8.02 17.05 -13.26
N THR A 202 7.87 18.35 -13.48
CA THR A 202 7.00 19.20 -12.65
C THR A 202 5.55 18.74 -12.72
N LEU A 203 5.10 18.32 -13.91
CA LEU A 203 3.74 17.84 -14.17
C LEU A 203 3.80 16.52 -14.95
N PHE A 204 3.16 15.48 -14.42
CA PHE A 204 2.96 14.20 -15.10
C PHE A 204 1.47 13.98 -15.40
N PRO A 205 0.97 14.44 -16.57
CA PRO A 205 -0.45 14.48 -16.86
C PRO A 205 -1.05 13.18 -17.40
N ALA A 206 -0.28 12.40 -18.16
CA ALA A 206 -0.79 11.23 -18.89
C ALA A 206 0.28 10.12 -18.98
N ALA A 207 0.61 9.62 -20.17
CA ALA A 207 1.59 8.54 -20.37
C ALA A 207 2.87 9.02 -21.03
N LEU A 208 4.02 8.45 -20.65
CA LEU A 208 5.31 8.75 -21.23
C LEU A 208 6.19 7.52 -21.28
N THR A 209 7.28 7.60 -22.04
CA THR A 209 8.28 6.54 -22.12
C THR A 209 9.57 7.02 -21.47
N LEU A 210 9.97 6.36 -20.38
CA LEU A 210 11.29 6.55 -19.79
C LEU A 210 12.33 5.85 -20.65
N ARG A 211 13.50 6.48 -20.80
CA ARG A 211 14.54 6.04 -21.74
C ARG A 211 15.90 6.07 -21.07
N HIS A 212 16.63 4.96 -21.15
CA HIS A 212 18.02 4.85 -20.76
C HIS A 212 18.84 4.44 -21.97
N THR A 213 19.73 5.32 -22.44
CA THR A 213 20.67 4.98 -23.52
C THR A 213 21.74 4.05 -22.98
N ILE A 214 21.96 2.94 -23.68
CA ILE A 214 22.97 1.94 -23.36
C ILE A 214 24.26 2.36 -24.09
N ASP A 215 25.07 3.20 -23.44
CA ASP A 215 26.42 3.55 -23.88
C ASP A 215 27.48 2.73 -23.14
N GLU A 216 28.76 2.95 -23.42
CA GLU A 216 29.89 2.23 -22.81
C GLU A 216 29.95 2.34 -21.27
N LYS A 217 29.29 3.35 -20.69
CA LYS A 217 29.22 3.56 -19.24
C LYS A 217 27.99 2.90 -18.62
N SER A 218 27.05 2.45 -19.44
CA SER A 218 25.86 1.75 -18.97
C SER A 218 26.24 0.38 -18.40
N PRO A 219 25.68 -0.01 -17.24
CA PRO A 219 25.86 -1.37 -16.74
C PRO A 219 25.20 -2.44 -17.64
N LEU A 220 24.38 -2.02 -18.61
CA LEU A 220 23.78 -2.88 -19.63
C LEU A 220 24.60 -2.93 -20.92
N PHE A 221 25.76 -2.29 -20.98
CA PHE A 221 26.59 -2.32 -22.18
C PHE A 221 26.99 -3.75 -22.54
N GLY A 222 26.75 -4.14 -23.78
CA GLY A 222 26.99 -5.50 -24.27
C GLY A 222 26.03 -6.57 -23.73
N ALA A 223 24.96 -6.20 -23.02
CA ALA A 223 24.02 -7.17 -22.47
C ALA A 223 23.22 -7.89 -23.58
N THR A 224 23.24 -9.22 -23.53
CA THR A 224 22.37 -10.12 -24.30
C THR A 224 21.33 -10.77 -23.40
N VAL A 225 20.31 -11.42 -23.99
CA VAL A 225 19.29 -12.18 -23.24
C VAL A 225 19.95 -13.20 -22.30
N GLU A 226 20.91 -13.96 -22.83
CA GLU A 226 21.63 -15.02 -22.10
C GLU A 226 22.45 -14.44 -20.94
N SER A 227 23.10 -13.29 -21.15
CA SER A 227 23.87 -12.61 -20.10
C SER A 227 22.98 -12.10 -18.96
N LEU A 228 21.78 -11.61 -19.28
CA LEU A 228 20.82 -11.11 -18.31
C LEU A 228 20.17 -12.26 -17.53
N GLU A 229 19.92 -13.38 -18.19
CA GLU A 229 19.47 -14.61 -17.53
C GLU A 229 20.53 -15.15 -16.57
N ALA A 230 21.76 -15.32 -17.04
CA ALA A 230 22.87 -15.87 -16.25
C ALA A 230 23.19 -15.02 -15.00
N SER A 231 23.08 -13.69 -15.12
CA SER A 231 23.32 -12.76 -14.02
C SER A 231 22.08 -12.49 -13.15
N ARG A 232 20.97 -13.23 -13.37
CA ARG A 232 19.68 -13.09 -12.66
C ARG A 232 19.19 -11.63 -12.62
N ALA A 233 19.27 -10.95 -13.75
CA ALA A 233 18.95 -9.53 -13.90
C ALA A 233 17.54 -9.18 -13.40
N LEU A 234 17.45 -8.13 -12.60
CA LEU A 234 16.20 -7.56 -12.09
C LEU A 234 16.20 -6.03 -12.28
N PHE A 235 15.09 -5.50 -12.74
CA PHE A 235 14.83 -4.08 -12.90
C PHE A 235 13.66 -3.67 -12.00
N VAL A 236 13.83 -2.59 -11.25
CA VAL A 236 12.74 -1.97 -10.47
C VAL A 236 12.53 -0.58 -11.02
N VAL A 237 11.39 -0.37 -11.67
CA VAL A 237 10.97 0.93 -12.18
C VAL A 237 10.05 1.55 -11.16
N SER A 238 10.40 2.73 -10.65
CA SER A 238 9.59 3.42 -9.64
C SER A 238 9.28 4.85 -10.05
N VAL A 239 8.14 5.31 -9.56
CA VAL A 239 7.71 6.70 -9.62
C VAL A 239 7.38 7.18 -8.21
N VAL A 240 7.84 8.37 -7.89
CA VAL A 240 7.43 9.13 -6.71
C VAL A 240 6.83 10.43 -7.19
N GLY A 241 5.73 10.88 -6.64
CA GLY A 241 5.19 12.20 -6.95
C GLY A 241 4.20 12.64 -5.88
N ILE A 242 3.65 13.83 -6.06
CA ILE A 242 2.67 14.40 -5.14
C ILE A 242 1.30 14.30 -5.79
N ASP A 243 0.36 13.70 -5.05
CA ASP A 243 -1.07 13.76 -5.38
C ASP A 243 -1.59 15.14 -4.95
N PRO A 244 -2.04 16.01 -5.88
CA PRO A 244 -2.49 17.36 -5.55
C PRO A 244 -3.81 17.41 -4.77
N VAL A 245 -4.60 16.34 -4.79
CA VAL A 245 -5.89 16.28 -4.07
C VAL A 245 -5.67 15.97 -2.60
N ILE A 246 -4.78 15.02 -2.30
CA ILE A 246 -4.46 14.63 -0.92
C ILE A 246 -3.26 15.44 -0.37
N ALA A 247 -2.53 16.13 -1.25
CA ALA A 247 -1.31 16.90 -0.95
C ALA A 247 -0.24 16.05 -0.24
N ALA A 248 -0.11 14.78 -0.66
CA ALA A 248 0.81 13.83 -0.06
C ALA A 248 1.67 13.14 -1.13
N SER A 249 2.89 12.79 -0.74
CA SER A 249 3.77 11.99 -1.59
C SER A 249 3.23 10.57 -1.74
N VAL A 250 3.13 10.12 -2.98
CA VAL A 250 2.78 8.77 -3.37
C VAL A 250 3.95 8.11 -4.08
N GLN A 251 4.12 6.82 -3.87
CA GLN A 251 5.12 6.02 -4.55
C GLN A 251 4.49 4.73 -5.04
N THR A 252 4.86 4.33 -6.25
CA THR A 252 4.59 2.98 -6.76
C THR A 252 5.76 2.51 -7.60
N GLN A 253 5.86 1.20 -7.75
CA GLN A 253 6.94 0.56 -8.50
C GLN A 253 6.45 -0.70 -9.18
N LYS A 254 7.15 -1.09 -10.24
CA LYS A 254 7.00 -2.38 -10.91
C LYS A 254 8.37 -3.01 -11.15
N ASP A 255 8.42 -4.31 -10.90
CA ASP A 255 9.62 -5.10 -11.07
C ASP A 255 9.53 -5.88 -12.39
N TYR A 256 10.67 -6.01 -13.07
CA TYR A 256 10.83 -6.72 -14.33
C TYR A 256 12.07 -7.61 -14.24
N THR A 257 12.01 -8.76 -14.89
CA THR A 257 13.12 -9.69 -15.05
C THR A 257 13.60 -9.68 -16.50
N TRP A 258 14.67 -10.41 -16.79
CA TRP A 258 15.13 -10.64 -18.17
C TRP A 258 14.02 -11.17 -19.11
N ARG A 259 13.02 -11.90 -18.57
CA ARG A 259 11.87 -12.44 -19.34
C ARG A 259 10.91 -11.37 -19.82
N ASP A 260 10.88 -10.24 -19.12
CA ASP A 260 9.97 -9.15 -19.43
C ASP A 260 10.58 -8.15 -20.44
N ILE A 261 11.77 -8.45 -20.99
CA ILE A 261 12.45 -7.59 -21.96
C ILE A 261 12.20 -8.09 -23.38
N GLN A 262 11.72 -7.19 -24.24
CA GLN A 262 11.57 -7.44 -25.68
C GLN A 262 12.66 -6.70 -26.46
N PHE A 263 13.63 -7.46 -26.96
CA PHE A 263 14.70 -6.95 -27.82
C PHE A 263 14.19 -6.72 -29.24
N GLY A 264 14.65 -5.65 -29.88
CA GLY A 264 14.24 -5.28 -31.23
C GLY A 264 12.79 -4.75 -31.32
N HIS A 265 12.16 -4.42 -30.20
CA HIS A 265 10.81 -3.89 -30.16
C HIS A 265 10.79 -2.42 -29.74
N ARG A 266 9.80 -1.67 -30.19
CA ARG A 266 9.46 -0.33 -29.70
C ARG A 266 7.99 -0.29 -29.27
N PHE A 267 7.65 0.64 -28.40
CA PHE A 267 6.25 0.84 -28.07
C PHE A 267 5.49 1.52 -29.23
N VAL A 268 4.26 1.10 -29.46
CA VAL A 268 3.39 1.73 -30.47
C VAL A 268 3.02 3.16 -30.03
N GLU A 269 2.78 4.06 -30.99
CA GLU A 269 2.27 5.40 -30.67
C GLU A 269 0.85 5.33 -30.08
N ILE A 270 0.62 6.08 -29.01
CA ILE A 270 -0.66 6.13 -28.27
C ILE A 270 -1.26 7.53 -28.23
N TYR A 271 -0.50 8.54 -28.68
CA TYR A 271 -0.99 9.90 -28.81
C TYR A 271 -1.62 10.10 -30.20
N THR A 272 -2.78 10.75 -30.23
CA THR A 272 -3.40 11.18 -31.50
C THR A 272 -3.94 12.60 -31.33
N GLU A 273 -3.68 13.45 -32.32
CA GLU A 273 -4.17 14.82 -32.33
C GLU A 273 -5.66 14.86 -32.70
N LEU A 274 -6.46 15.54 -31.87
CA LEU A 274 -7.91 15.64 -32.05
C LEU A 274 -8.33 16.99 -32.68
N GLY A 275 -7.40 17.72 -33.28
CA GLY A 275 -7.60 19.08 -33.78
C GLY A 275 -7.81 20.11 -32.66
N GLY A 276 -7.42 21.36 -32.94
CA GLY A 276 -7.51 22.45 -31.97
C GLY A 276 -6.53 22.32 -30.80
N GLY A 277 -5.36 21.71 -31.02
CA GLY A 277 -4.30 21.58 -30.01
C GLY A 277 -4.57 20.54 -28.91
N ARG A 278 -5.61 19.72 -29.07
CA ARG A 278 -5.95 18.64 -28.12
C ARG A 278 -5.28 17.34 -28.53
N LEU A 279 -4.76 16.63 -27.53
CA LEU A 279 -4.20 15.30 -27.69
C LEU A 279 -5.09 14.28 -26.97
N THR A 280 -5.28 13.12 -27.59
CA THR A 280 -5.83 11.93 -26.95
C THR A 280 -4.70 10.98 -26.58
N VAL A 281 -4.92 10.18 -25.53
CA VAL A 281 -3.98 9.15 -25.07
C VAL A 281 -4.73 7.85 -24.90
N ASP A 282 -4.40 6.85 -25.72
CA ASP A 282 -5.04 5.54 -25.66
C ASP A 282 -4.32 4.62 -24.66
N TYR A 283 -4.88 4.52 -23.44
CA TYR A 283 -4.38 3.63 -22.40
C TYR A 283 -4.61 2.14 -22.71
N GLY A 284 -5.55 1.80 -23.61
CA GLY A 284 -5.77 0.42 -24.05
C GLY A 284 -4.55 -0.16 -24.77
N ARG A 285 -3.75 0.71 -25.41
CA ARG A 285 -2.53 0.37 -26.16
C ARG A 285 -1.25 0.70 -25.38
N LEU A 286 -1.35 0.98 -24.07
CA LEU A 286 -0.19 1.30 -23.23
C LEU A 286 0.84 0.16 -23.22
N HIS A 287 0.41 -1.09 -23.37
CA HIS A 287 1.28 -2.26 -23.35
C HIS A 287 1.77 -2.70 -24.72
N ASP A 288 1.21 -2.13 -25.79
CA ASP A 288 1.43 -2.60 -27.15
C ASP A 288 2.84 -2.23 -27.63
N THR A 289 3.47 -3.19 -28.29
CA THR A 289 4.79 -3.05 -28.89
C THR A 289 4.78 -3.60 -30.30
N GLU A 290 5.70 -3.11 -31.12
CA GLU A 290 5.91 -3.56 -32.48
C GLU A 290 7.41 -3.79 -32.72
N ALA A 291 7.73 -4.74 -33.61
CA ALA A 291 9.11 -4.99 -34.01
C ALA A 291 9.66 -3.78 -34.78
N VAL A 292 10.92 -3.46 -34.53
CA VAL A 292 11.66 -2.44 -35.27
C VAL A 292 12.21 -3.09 -36.54
N SER A 293 11.75 -2.59 -37.69
CA SER A 293 12.22 -2.96 -39.03
C SER A 293 13.65 -2.48 -39.30
#